data_AF-A0A0M3HKU1-F1
#
_entry.id   AF-A0A0M3HKU1-F1
#
_cell.length_a   1.000
_cell.length_b   1.000
_cell.length_c   1.000
_cell.angle_alpha   90.00
_cell.angle_beta   90.00
_cell.angle_gamma   90.00
#
_symmetry.space_group_name_H-M   'P 1'
#
loop_
_entity.id
_entity.type
_entity.pdbx_description
1 polymer ?
#
loop_
_entity_poly.entity_id
_entity_poly.type
_entity_poly.pdbx_seq_one_letter_code
_entity_poly.pdbx_strand_id
1 'polypeptide(L)' 'MIAIPTFKCGIVDIDDTAAAHVRAMRNPESDNQRILVVASSMSFRQIAKILRKEFAPQGSFVYLLIKKFVD' A
#
# COMPACT_ATOMS: atom_id res chain seq x y z
N MET A 1 23.78 2.94 -0.54
CA MET A 1 22.41 3.17 0.00
C MET A 1 21.70 1.83 0.10
N ILE A 2 21.83 1.13 1.24
CA ILE A 2 21.29 -0.24 1.47
C ILE A 2 20.36 -0.20 2.70
N ALA A 3 19.33 0.65 2.67
CA ALA A 3 18.40 0.80 3.80
C ALA A 3 16.92 0.70 3.41
N ILE A 4 16.62 0.55 2.11
CA ILE A 4 15.24 0.33 1.65
C ILE A 4 15.18 -1.09 1.10
N PRO A 5 14.44 -2.01 1.76
CA PRO A 5 14.26 -3.36 1.25
C PRO A 5 13.77 -3.32 -0.20
N THR A 6 14.35 -4.15 -1.07
CA THR A 6 13.85 -4.41 -2.44
C THR A 6 12.54 -5.21 -2.44
N PHE A 7 12.01 -5.50 -1.25
CA PHE A 7 10.75 -6.16 -1.01
C PHE A 7 9.58 -5.46 -1.70
N LYS A 8 8.70 -6.27 -2.28
CA LYS A 8 7.42 -5.85 -2.83
C LYS A 8 6.31 -6.58 -2.11
N CYS A 9 5.23 -5.87 -1.79
CA CYS A 9 4.00 -6.43 -1.27
C CYS A 9 2.91 -6.44 -2.33
N GLY A 10 1.97 -7.38 -2.21
CA GLY A 10 0.70 -7.32 -2.93
C GLY A 10 -0.16 -6.20 -2.34
N ILE A 11 -0.75 -5.39 -3.21
CA ILE A 11 -1.67 -4.31 -2.89
C ILE A 11 -3.01 -4.62 -3.54
N VAL A 12 -4.09 -4.40 -2.81
CA VAL A 12 -5.46 -4.51 -3.27
C VAL A 12 -6.28 -3.39 -2.64
N ASP A 13 -7.21 -2.83 -3.40
CA ASP A 13 -8.16 -1.86 -2.85
C ASP A 13 -9.15 -2.57 -1.91
N ILE A 14 -9.69 -1.84 -0.93
CA ILE A 14 -10.66 -2.40 0.01
C ILE A 14 -11.98 -2.76 -0.68
N ASP A 15 -12.39 -1.99 -1.70
CA ASP A 15 -13.62 -2.25 -2.44
C ASP A 15 -13.50 -3.52 -3.30
N ASP A 16 -12.34 -3.74 -3.92
CA ASP A 16 -12.02 -4.98 -4.64
C ASP A 16 -12.00 -6.18 -3.71
N THR A 17 -11.48 -5.99 -2.49
CA THR A 17 -11.47 -7.03 -1.45
C THR A 17 -12.91 -7.39 -1.06
N ALA A 18 -13.77 -6.41 -0.77
CA ALA A 18 -15.18 -6.66 -0.45
C ALA A 18 -15.91 -7.37 -1.59
N ALA A 19 -15.69 -6.93 -2.84
CA ALA A 19 -16.27 -7.56 -4.01
C ALA A 19 -15.78 -9.01 -4.20
N ALA A 20 -14.52 -9.29 -3.89
CA ALA A 20 -13.98 -10.66 -3.93
C ALA A 20 -14.64 -11.57 -2.89
N HIS A 21 -14.89 -11.08 -1.66
CA HIS A 21 -15.62 -11.83 -0.63
C HIS A 21 -17.05 -12.18 -1.10
N VAL A 22 -17.78 -11.22 -1.66
CA VAL A 22 -19.13 -11.47 -2.18
C VAL A 22 -19.13 -12.49 -3.32
N ARG A 23 -18.12 -12.46 -4.20
CA ARG A 23 -17.98 -13.45 -5.28
C ARG A 23 -17.68 -14.83 -4.74
N ALA A 24 -16.81 -14.96 -3.75
CA ALA A 24 -16.50 -16.24 -3.12
C ALA A 24 -17.77 -16.88 -2.51
N MET A 25 -18.56 -16.10 -1.78
CA MET A 25 -19.84 -16.58 -1.22
C MET A 25 -20.87 -17.07 -2.27
N ARG A 26 -20.71 -16.69 -3.54
CA ARG A 26 -21.65 -17.00 -4.63
C ARG A 26 -21.10 -18.03 -5.61
N ASN A 27 -19.84 -18.45 -5.49
CA ASN A 27 -19.24 -19.43 -6.38
C ASN A 27 -18.68 -20.63 -5.59
N PRO A 28 -19.33 -21.80 -5.68
CA PRO A 28 -18.89 -23.03 -5.01
C PRO A 28 -17.46 -23.46 -5.38
N GLU A 29 -16.93 -23.04 -6.53
CA GLU A 29 -15.53 -23.34 -6.92
C GLU A 29 -14.50 -22.75 -5.95
N SER A 30 -14.90 -21.73 -5.18
CA SER A 30 -14.03 -21.12 -4.17
C SER A 30 -14.04 -21.85 -2.82
N ASP A 31 -14.94 -22.83 -2.62
CA ASP A 31 -15.06 -23.55 -1.37
C ASP A 31 -13.77 -24.34 -1.06
N ASN A 32 -13.37 -24.31 0.22
CA ASN A 32 -12.15 -24.93 0.73
C ASN A 32 -10.84 -24.44 0.10
N GLN A 33 -10.87 -23.34 -0.67
CA GLN A 33 -9.67 -22.74 -1.24
C GLN A 33 -9.06 -21.68 -0.33
N ARG A 34 -7.73 -21.55 -0.36
CA ARG A 34 -7.02 -20.38 0.18
C ARG A 34 -6.73 -19.44 -0.97
N ILE A 35 -7.50 -18.37 -1.07
CA ILE A 35 -7.42 -17.42 -2.18
C ILE A 35 -6.72 -16.14 -1.71
N LEU A 36 -5.67 -15.75 -2.42
CA LEU A 36 -4.97 -14.48 -2.21
C LEU A 36 -5.41 -13.50 -3.30
N VAL A 37 -5.99 -12.36 -2.90
CA VAL A 37 -6.45 -11.32 -3.83
C VAL A 37 -5.42 -10.19 -3.87
N VAL A 38 -4.89 -9.92 -5.07
CA VAL A 38 -3.88 -8.87 -5.30
C VAL A 38 -4.18 -8.17 -6.62
N ALA A 39 -4.28 -6.84 -6.59
CA ALA A 39 -4.44 -6.03 -7.80
C ALA A 39 -3.09 -5.63 -8.42
N SER A 40 -2.07 -5.39 -7.59
CA SER A 40 -0.71 -5.09 -8.05
C SER A 40 0.36 -5.48 -7.03
N SER A 41 1.61 -5.62 -7.47
CA SER A 41 2.76 -5.81 -6.59
C SER A 41 3.67 -4.59 -6.60
N MET A 42 3.92 -4.00 -5.43
CA MET A 42 4.61 -2.71 -5.32
C MET A 42 5.66 -2.71 -4.21
N SER A 43 6.78 -2.01 -4.47
CA SER A 43 7.72 -1.61 -3.43
C SER A 43 7.27 -0.33 -2.74
N PHE A 44 7.74 -0.09 -1.51
CA PHE A 44 7.51 1.18 -0.81
C PHE A 44 7.95 2.41 -1.62
N ARG A 45 9.03 2.30 -2.40
CA ARG A 45 9.49 3.39 -3.27
C ARG A 45 8.47 3.70 -4.37
N GLN A 46 7.83 2.69 -4.95
CA GLN A 46 6.79 2.90 -5.96
C GLN A 46 5.54 3.52 -5.33
N ILE A 47 5.12 3.03 -4.17
CA ILE A 47 3.99 3.61 -3.41
C ILE A 47 4.26 5.09 -3.11
N ALA A 48 5.44 5.43 -2.57
CA ALA A 48 5.83 6.80 -2.27
C ALA A 48 5.83 7.71 -3.52
N LYS A 49 6.25 7.19 -4.68
CA LYS A 49 6.19 7.95 -5.95
C LYS A 49 4.76 8.26 -6.38
N ILE A 50 3.84 7.30 -6.27
CA ILE A 50 2.42 7.50 -6.58
C ILE A 50 1.83 8.54 -5.64
N LEU A 51 2.01 8.38 -4.33
CA LEU A 51 1.49 9.33 -3.34
C LEU A 51 2.06 10.72 -3.55
N ARG A 52 3.36 10.85 -3.84
CA ARG A 52 3.97 12.15 -4.09
C ARG A 52 3.40 12.83 -5.34
N LYS A 53 3.11 12.09 -6.41
CA LYS A 53 2.55 12.65 -7.64
C LYS A 53 1.23 13.37 -7.39
N GLU A 54 0.37 12.78 -6.56
CA GLU A 54 -0.98 13.29 -6.30
C GLU A 54 -1.03 14.29 -5.13
N PHE A 55 -0.30 14.01 -4.04
CA PHE A 55 -0.45 14.71 -2.77
C PHE A 55 0.68 15.70 -2.46
N ALA A 56 1.77 15.75 -3.23
CA ALA A 56 2.87 16.70 -2.95
C ALA A 56 2.43 18.17 -2.83
N PRO A 57 1.51 18.68 -3.68
CA PRO A 57 1.04 20.07 -3.55
C PRO A 57 0.25 20.35 -2.27
N GLN A 58 -0.34 19.32 -1.64
CA GLN A 58 -1.10 19.44 -0.39
C GLN A 58 -0.23 19.17 0.85
N GLY A 59 0.97 18.64 0.66
CA GLY A 59 1.90 18.34 1.73
C GLY A 59 2.53 19.61 2.30
N SER A 60 2.60 19.70 3.62
CA SER A 60 3.40 20.70 4.32
C SER A 60 4.60 20.01 4.96
N PHE A 61 5.79 20.62 4.88
CA PHE A 61 6.92 20.16 5.67
C PHE A 61 6.63 20.44 7.15
N VAL A 62 6.28 19.39 7.89
CA VAL A 62 6.28 19.46 9.35
C VAL A 62 7.75 19.40 9.77
N TYR A 63 8.36 20.56 9.97
CA TYR A 63 9.65 20.65 10.66
C TYR A 63 9.42 20.19 12.11
N LEU A 64 9.55 18.87 12.35
CA LEU A 64 9.83 18.37 13.68
C LEU A 64 11.05 19.13 14.19
N LEU A 65 10.94 19.72 15.38
CA LEU A 65 11.95 20.55 16.03
C LEU A 65 13.35 19.88 16.04
N ILE A 66 14.13 20.00 14.98
CA ILE A 66 15.60 19.79 14.99
C ILE A 66 16.27 21.12 15.37
N LYS A 67 15.70 21.83 16.35
CA LYS A 67 16.30 23.02 16.95
C LYS A 67 16.58 22.87 18.45
N LYS A 68 16.34 21.69 19.04
CA LYS A 68 16.64 21.43 20.47
C LYS A 68 17.91 20.61 20.72
N PHE A 69 18.68 20.27 19.69
CA PHE A 69 19.91 19.46 19.82
C PHE A 69 21.14 20.09 19.15
N VAL A 70 21.08 21.38 18.84
CA VAL A 70 22.25 22.16 18.38
C VAL A 70 22.25 23.46 19.17
N ASP A 71 22.51 23.33 20.47
CA ASP A 71 23.02 24.36 21.38
C ASP A 71 23.97 23.67 22.36
#